data_AF-A0A946PBW3-F1
#
_entry.id   AF-A0A946PBW3-F1
#
_cell.length_a   1.000
_cell.length_b   1.000
_cell.length_c   1.000
_cell.angle_alpha   90.00
_cell.angle_beta   90.00
_cell.angle_gamma   90.00
#
_symmetry.space_group_name_H-M   'P 1'
#
loop_
_entity.id
_entity.type
_entity.pdbx_description
1 polymer ?
#
loop_
_entity_poly.entity_id
_entity_poly.type
_entity_poly.pdbx_seq_one_letter_code
_entity_poly.pdbx_strand_id
1 'polypeptide(L)'
;MSKYFYAMALFGVVCWCEFLGAAQPPHAVFVVGTHHYSPQLTMPFLATELERLGFRTTVINPAWDPEKDKRGLPGLEVLKDADIGIFFMRFLQLEDDQLAHITEFIESGKAVVGLRTSTHAFNYPKDHPRHTLNHDFGQKVLGSPYLIHLAGKTQVKLAPKVEDHPILTGVDTAGWESSGTLYLIDAQPGIRPLLLGTGRSKR
;
A
#
# COMPACT_ATOMS: atom_id res chain seq x y z
N MET A 1 34.86 61.79 45.26
CA MET A 1 34.39 60.42 45.61
C MET A 1 33.19 60.10 44.72
N SER A 2 33.42 59.44 43.58
CA SER A 2 32.36 59.04 42.66
C SER A 2 32.00 57.57 42.92
N LYS A 3 30.74 57.30 43.27
CA LYS A 3 30.22 55.94 43.50
C LYS A 3 29.66 55.42 42.17
N TYR A 4 30.29 54.40 41.61
CA TYR A 4 29.73 53.67 40.47
C TYR A 4 28.74 52.62 40.97
N PHE A 5 27.52 52.66 40.46
CA PHE A 5 26.47 51.66 40.66
C PHE A 5 26.54 50.68 39.49
N TYR A 6 26.85 49.40 39.76
CA TYR A 6 26.73 48.34 38.76
C TYR A 6 25.29 47.80 38.79
N ALA A 7 24.53 48.09 37.72
CA ALA A 7 23.25 47.42 37.47
C ALA A 7 23.52 46.13 36.70
N MET A 8 23.32 44.98 37.35
CA MET A 8 23.44 43.67 36.73
C MET A 8 22.12 43.35 36.04
N ALA A 9 22.07 43.50 34.71
CA ALA A 9 20.92 43.11 33.90
C ALA A 9 20.97 41.58 33.66
N LEU A 10 20.10 40.84 34.35
CA LEU A 10 19.84 39.42 34.09
C LEU A 10 18.95 39.31 32.84
N PHE A 11 19.54 38.91 31.71
CA PHE A 11 18.80 38.46 30.54
C PHE A 11 18.25 37.05 30.83
N GLY A 12 16.98 36.98 31.24
CA GLY A 12 16.24 35.72 31.29
C GLY A 12 15.86 35.30 29.88
N VAL A 13 16.50 34.26 29.34
CA VAL A 13 16.02 33.56 28.15
C VAL A 13 14.83 32.70 28.57
N VAL A 14 13.62 33.18 28.29
CA VAL A 14 12.43 32.33 28.33
C VAL A 14 12.52 31.42 27.12
N CYS A 15 12.95 30.18 27.33
CA CYS A 15 12.89 29.14 26.31
C CYS A 15 11.40 28.81 26.10
N TRP A 16 10.82 29.39 25.05
CA TRP A 16 9.52 28.98 24.56
C TRP A 16 9.72 27.61 23.91
N CYS A 17 9.56 26.54 24.70
CA CYS A 17 9.34 25.23 24.13
C CYS A 17 8.04 25.34 23.35
N GLU A 18 8.13 25.55 22.05
CA GLU A 18 7.05 25.19 21.15
C GLU A 18 6.67 23.76 21.53
N PHE A 19 5.42 23.58 21.96
CA PHE A 19 4.80 22.26 21.98
C PHE A 19 4.92 21.78 20.53
N LEU A 20 5.97 21.01 20.23
CA LEU A 20 6.04 20.19 19.04
C LEU A 20 4.77 19.34 19.08
N GLY A 21 3.76 19.77 18.33
CA GLY A 21 2.49 19.07 18.27
C GLY A 21 2.80 17.61 18.03
N ALA A 22 2.24 16.72 18.85
CA ALA A 22 2.42 15.29 18.68
C ALA A 22 2.20 14.97 17.20
N ALA A 23 3.20 14.34 16.57
CA ALA A 23 3.12 13.98 15.16
C ALA A 23 1.79 13.25 14.96
N GLN A 24 0.98 13.70 13.99
CA GLN A 24 -0.31 13.08 13.74
C GLN A 24 -0.07 11.59 13.41
N PRO A 25 -0.94 10.69 13.91
CA PRO A 25 -0.89 9.28 13.53
C PRO A 25 -0.79 9.11 12.01
N PRO A 26 0.13 8.27 11.49
CA PRO A 26 0.24 8.05 10.06
C PRO A 26 -1.09 7.54 9.50
N HIS A 27 -1.49 8.07 8.35
CA HIS A 27 -2.77 7.76 7.72
C HIS A 27 -2.64 6.66 6.67
N ALA A 28 -3.25 5.50 6.95
CA ALA A 28 -3.37 4.41 6.01
C ALA A 28 -4.72 4.42 5.29
N VAL A 29 -4.70 4.49 3.96
CA VAL A 29 -5.91 4.40 3.14
C VAL A 29 -5.94 3.05 2.43
N PHE A 30 -6.99 2.29 2.71
CA PHE A 30 -7.28 1.04 2.03
C PHE A 30 -8.20 1.30 0.82
N VAL A 31 -7.81 0.79 -0.35
CA VAL A 31 -8.59 0.88 -1.59
C VAL A 31 -9.09 -0.52 -1.96
N VAL A 32 -10.38 -0.77 -1.72
CA VAL A 32 -11.05 -2.04 -2.02
C VAL A 32 -11.68 -1.98 -3.40
N GLY A 33 -10.93 -2.37 -4.42
CA GLY A 33 -11.32 -2.27 -5.83
C GLY A 33 -12.00 -3.50 -6.43
N THR A 34 -12.31 -4.52 -5.65
CA THR A 34 -12.93 -5.76 -6.15
C THR A 34 -13.60 -6.52 -5.01
N HIS A 35 -14.60 -7.35 -5.28
CA HIS A 35 -15.09 -8.36 -4.32
C HIS A 35 -14.37 -9.71 -4.45
N HIS A 36 -13.44 -9.85 -5.39
CA HIS A 36 -12.70 -11.09 -5.58
C HIS A 36 -11.77 -11.37 -4.40
N TYR A 37 -11.91 -12.56 -3.79
CA TYR A 37 -11.33 -12.93 -2.49
C TYR A 37 -11.88 -12.18 -1.27
N SER A 38 -13.05 -11.55 -1.43
CA SER A 38 -13.79 -10.91 -0.34
C SER A 38 -13.05 -9.81 0.44
N PRO A 39 -12.24 -8.92 -0.18
CA PRO A 39 -11.56 -7.85 0.54
C PRO A 39 -12.51 -6.83 1.16
N GLN A 40 -13.74 -6.69 0.66
CA GLN A 40 -14.79 -5.87 1.27
C GLN A 40 -15.15 -6.33 2.69
N LEU A 41 -14.84 -7.58 3.05
CA LEU A 41 -15.03 -8.12 4.39
C LEU A 41 -13.75 -8.10 5.21
N THR A 42 -12.58 -8.32 4.59
CA THR A 42 -11.32 -8.52 5.31
C THR A 42 -10.52 -7.23 5.51
N MET A 43 -10.59 -6.27 4.59
CA MET A 43 -9.84 -5.01 4.71
C MET A 43 -10.30 -4.12 5.87
N PRO A 44 -11.60 -4.01 6.20
CA PRO A 44 -12.03 -3.32 7.42
C PRO A 44 -11.42 -3.91 8.70
N PHE A 45 -11.32 -5.23 8.80
CA PHE A 45 -10.69 -5.89 9.94
C PHE A 45 -9.19 -5.59 10.01
N LEU A 46 -8.48 -5.65 8.88
CA LEU A 46 -7.06 -5.31 8.82
C LEU A 46 -6.83 -3.83 9.20
N ALA A 47 -7.73 -2.93 8.78
CA ALA A 47 -7.68 -1.52 9.17
C ALA A 47 -7.79 -1.35 10.69
N THR A 48 -8.71 -2.06 11.36
CA THR A 48 -8.81 -2.06 12.84
C THR A 48 -7.52 -2.52 13.52
N GLU A 49 -6.82 -3.51 12.97
CA GLU A 49 -5.53 -3.94 13.54
C GLU A 49 -4.42 -2.88 13.33
N LEU A 50 -4.43 -2.13 12.22
CA LEU A 50 -3.54 -0.98 12.04
C LEU A 50 -3.84 0.16 13.02
N GLU A 51 -5.12 0.41 13.32
CA GLU A 51 -5.53 1.41 14.32
C GLU A 51 -5.01 1.06 15.71
N ARG A 52 -5.05 -0.23 16.08
CA ARG A 52 -4.45 -0.73 17.34
C ARG A 52 -2.94 -0.51 17.41
N LEU A 53 -2.28 -0.41 16.27
CA LEU A 53 -0.85 -0.11 16.14
C LEU A 53 -0.56 1.40 16.01
N GLY A 54 -1.59 2.25 16.15
CA GLY A 54 -1.43 3.71 16.18
C GLY A 54 -1.53 4.40 14.83
N PHE A 55 -2.09 3.75 13.81
CA PHE A 55 -2.43 4.41 12.54
C PHE A 55 -3.80 5.06 12.62
N ARG A 56 -3.99 6.17 11.90
CA ARG A 56 -5.33 6.58 11.45
C ARG A 56 -5.66 5.76 10.21
N THR A 57 -6.88 5.27 10.05
CA THR A 57 -7.25 4.52 8.83
C THR A 57 -8.46 5.09 8.10
N THR A 58 -8.53 4.84 6.81
CA THR A 58 -9.74 5.04 6.00
C THR A 58 -9.87 3.89 5.02
N VAL A 59 -11.07 3.32 4.91
CA VAL A 59 -11.33 2.20 4.01
C VAL A 59 -12.31 2.63 2.94
N ILE A 60 -11.83 2.79 1.71
CA ILE A 60 -12.66 3.00 0.53
C ILE A 60 -13.23 1.64 0.14
N ASN A 61 -14.47 1.39 0.55
CA ASN A 61 -15.17 0.12 0.39
C ASN A 61 -16.64 0.37 0.06
N PRO A 62 -16.98 0.63 -1.22
CA PRO A 62 -18.36 0.88 -1.61
C PRO A 62 -19.22 -0.37 -1.46
N ALA A 63 -20.54 -0.21 -1.42
CA ALA A 63 -21.49 -1.32 -1.26
C ALA A 63 -21.62 -2.23 -2.51
N TRP A 64 -20.94 -1.90 -3.60
CA TRP A 64 -20.92 -2.63 -4.87
C TRP A 64 -19.52 -3.11 -5.21
N ASP A 65 -19.42 -4.08 -6.12
CA ASP A 65 -18.14 -4.59 -6.63
C ASP A 65 -17.58 -3.62 -7.67
N PRO A 66 -16.53 -2.83 -7.39
CA PRO A 66 -16.05 -1.79 -8.32
C PRO A 66 -15.49 -2.36 -9.61
N GLU A 67 -15.03 -3.62 -9.59
CA GLU A 67 -14.60 -4.33 -10.79
C GLU A 67 -15.73 -4.52 -11.82
N LYS A 68 -16.99 -4.55 -11.37
CA LYS A 68 -18.16 -4.87 -12.20
C LYS A 68 -19.14 -3.71 -12.35
N ASP A 69 -18.85 -2.56 -11.74
CA ASP A 69 -19.78 -1.44 -11.65
C ASP A 69 -19.12 -0.14 -12.11
N LYS A 70 -19.78 0.57 -13.02
CA LYS A 70 -19.28 1.81 -13.63
C LYS A 70 -19.13 2.97 -12.64
N ARG A 71 -19.77 2.89 -11.47
CA ARG A 71 -19.58 3.89 -10.40
C ARG A 71 -18.16 3.87 -9.82
N GLY A 72 -17.41 2.79 -10.03
CA GLY A 72 -16.02 2.67 -9.62
C GLY A 72 -15.84 2.86 -8.12
N LEU A 73 -14.90 3.73 -7.76
CA LEU A 73 -14.38 3.94 -6.41
C LEU A 73 -14.57 5.40 -5.96
N PRO A 74 -15.71 5.76 -5.36
CA PRO A 74 -15.89 7.10 -4.77
C PRO A 74 -15.01 7.26 -3.52
N GLY A 75 -14.58 8.48 -3.22
CA GLY A 75 -13.79 8.80 -2.01
C GLY A 75 -12.28 8.72 -2.18
N LEU A 76 -11.79 8.53 -3.42
CA LEU A 76 -10.34 8.43 -3.70
C LEU A 76 -9.57 9.72 -3.41
N GLU A 77 -10.22 10.88 -3.35
CA GLU A 77 -9.62 12.17 -3.01
C GLU A 77 -8.91 12.15 -1.65
N VAL A 78 -9.31 11.26 -0.74
CA VAL A 78 -8.69 11.08 0.57
C VAL A 78 -7.23 10.60 0.48
N LEU A 79 -6.82 10.00 -0.65
CA LEU A 79 -5.44 9.58 -0.88
C LEU A 79 -4.46 10.77 -0.84
N LYS A 80 -4.91 11.99 -1.14
CA LYS A 80 -4.10 13.20 -1.05
C LYS A 80 -3.46 13.36 0.33
N ASP A 81 -4.20 13.03 1.38
CA ASP A 81 -3.81 13.19 2.78
C ASP A 81 -3.25 11.90 3.40
N ALA A 82 -3.18 10.81 2.64
CA ALA A 82 -2.65 9.53 3.12
C ALA A 82 -1.13 9.56 3.21
N ASP A 83 -0.56 8.81 4.15
CA ASP A 83 0.88 8.52 4.21
C ASP A 83 1.21 7.18 3.52
N ILE A 84 0.24 6.27 3.50
CA ILE A 84 0.35 4.95 2.88
C ILE A 84 -0.96 4.55 2.19
N GLY A 85 -0.83 4.04 0.96
CA GLY A 85 -1.93 3.50 0.17
C GLY A 85 -1.84 1.98 0.13
N ILE A 86 -2.90 1.31 0.57
CA ILE A 86 -3.02 -0.15 0.63
C ILE A 86 -4.05 -0.58 -0.41
N PHE A 87 -3.58 -1.15 -1.51
CA PHE A 87 -4.41 -1.41 -2.68
C PHE A 87 -4.75 -2.89 -2.81
N PHE A 88 -6.05 -3.19 -2.86
CA PHE A 88 -6.58 -4.50 -3.22
C PHE A 88 -7.53 -4.32 -4.42
N MET A 89 -6.95 -4.27 -5.61
CA MET A 89 -7.64 -3.92 -6.84
C MET A 89 -7.57 -5.03 -7.88
N ARG A 90 -8.55 -5.05 -8.80
CA ARG A 90 -8.55 -5.96 -9.94
C ARG A 90 -9.41 -5.42 -11.07
N PHE A 91 -8.88 -5.51 -12.29
CA PHE A 91 -9.63 -5.31 -13.55
C PHE A 91 -10.56 -4.10 -13.58
N LEU A 92 -10.19 -3.02 -12.89
CA LEU A 92 -10.92 -1.78 -12.85
C LEU A 92 -10.92 -1.10 -14.22
N GLN A 93 -12.01 -0.39 -14.48
CA GLN A 93 -12.13 0.58 -15.57
C GLN A 93 -12.65 1.87 -14.94
N LEU A 94 -11.74 2.63 -14.33
CA LEU A 94 -12.09 3.89 -13.66
C LEU A 94 -12.27 4.99 -14.71
N GLU A 95 -13.05 6.02 -14.38
CA GLU A 95 -13.07 7.27 -15.15
C GLU A 95 -11.84 8.14 -14.81
N ASP A 96 -11.57 9.19 -15.59
CA ASP A 96 -10.34 9.99 -15.46
C ASP A 96 -10.21 10.67 -14.09
N ASP A 97 -11.32 11.13 -13.53
CA ASP A 97 -11.38 11.80 -12.23
C ASP A 97 -10.96 10.87 -11.08
N GLN A 98 -11.48 9.64 -11.07
CA GLN A 98 -11.12 8.63 -10.07
C GLN A 98 -9.69 8.14 -10.26
N LEU A 99 -9.28 7.89 -11.51
CA LEU A 99 -7.93 7.43 -11.80
C LEU A 99 -6.87 8.47 -11.39
N ALA A 100 -7.15 9.76 -11.58
CA ALA A 100 -6.24 10.85 -11.23
C ALA A 100 -5.79 10.79 -9.76
N HIS A 101 -6.70 10.53 -8.84
CA HIS A 101 -6.36 10.42 -7.41
C HIS A 101 -5.39 9.26 -7.10
N ILE A 102 -5.54 8.12 -7.80
CA ILE A 102 -4.61 7.00 -7.65
C ILE A 102 -3.25 7.37 -8.26
N THR A 103 -3.22 7.92 -9.47
CA THR A 103 -1.96 8.27 -10.14
C THR A 103 -1.20 9.34 -9.38
N GLU A 104 -1.87 10.39 -8.92
CA GLU A 104 -1.27 11.46 -8.10
C GLU A 104 -0.67 10.91 -6.80
N PHE A 105 -1.37 9.98 -6.13
CA PHE A 105 -0.84 9.34 -4.92
C PHE A 105 0.44 8.54 -5.22
N ILE A 106 0.42 7.72 -6.27
CA ILE A 106 1.59 6.92 -6.66
C ILE A 106 2.77 7.83 -7.06
N GLU A 107 2.52 8.87 -7.87
CA GLU A 107 3.54 9.80 -8.35
C GLU A 107 4.11 10.68 -7.24
N SER A 108 3.39 10.85 -6.12
CA SER A 108 3.90 11.56 -4.95
C SER A 108 5.06 10.83 -4.24
N GLY A 109 5.31 9.56 -4.56
CA GLY A 109 6.38 8.75 -3.96
C GLY A 109 6.09 8.27 -2.53
N LYS A 110 4.85 8.43 -2.06
CA LYS A 110 4.39 7.91 -0.77
C LYS A 110 4.34 6.38 -0.75
N ALA A 111 4.24 5.81 0.44
CA ALA A 111 4.33 4.36 0.62
C ALA A 111 3.14 3.62 -0.03
N VAL A 112 3.43 2.52 -0.70
CA VAL A 112 2.45 1.68 -1.40
C VAL A 112 2.53 0.24 -0.91
N VAL A 113 1.39 -0.36 -0.61
CA VAL A 113 1.24 -1.79 -0.37
C VAL A 113 0.26 -2.35 -1.37
N GLY A 114 0.75 -3.19 -2.29
CA GLY A 114 -0.11 -3.95 -3.21
C GLY A 114 -0.45 -5.30 -2.61
N LEU A 115 -1.73 -5.53 -2.33
CA LEU A 115 -2.23 -6.86 -2.00
C LEU A 115 -2.67 -7.56 -3.29
N ARG A 116 -2.62 -8.88 -3.30
CA ARG A 116 -3.24 -9.68 -4.38
C ARG A 116 -4.68 -9.19 -4.53
N THR A 117 -5.15 -8.71 -5.68
CA THR A 117 -4.71 -8.94 -7.07
C THR A 117 -4.09 -7.73 -7.79
N SER A 118 -3.57 -6.74 -7.06
CA SER A 118 -3.27 -5.40 -7.60
C SER A 118 -2.22 -5.33 -8.73
N THR A 119 -1.46 -6.40 -9.02
CA THR A 119 -0.55 -6.45 -10.20
C THR A 119 -1.30 -6.38 -11.54
N HIS A 120 -2.60 -6.64 -11.55
CA HIS A 120 -3.50 -6.44 -12.68
C HIS A 120 -4.73 -5.64 -12.24
N ALA A 121 -4.45 -4.47 -11.66
CA ALA A 121 -5.47 -3.57 -11.14
C ALA A 121 -6.45 -3.07 -12.21
N PHE A 122 -6.04 -2.94 -13.47
CA PHE A 122 -6.84 -2.37 -14.55
C PHE A 122 -7.08 -3.35 -15.70
N ASN A 123 -8.20 -3.17 -16.41
CA ASN A 123 -8.54 -3.94 -17.61
C ASN A 123 -9.37 -3.12 -18.62
N TYR A 124 -8.75 -2.11 -19.22
CA TYR A 124 -9.36 -1.31 -20.28
C TYR A 124 -9.35 -2.02 -21.65
N PRO A 125 -10.37 -1.78 -22.52
CA PRO A 125 -10.39 -2.30 -23.90
C PRO A 125 -9.16 -1.93 -24.72
N LYS A 126 -8.86 -2.70 -25.78
CA LYS A 126 -7.65 -2.53 -26.60
C LYS A 126 -7.48 -1.13 -27.21
N ASP A 127 -8.59 -0.53 -27.64
CA ASP A 127 -8.60 0.78 -28.28
C ASP A 127 -8.80 1.94 -27.27
N HIS A 128 -8.85 1.63 -25.98
CA HIS A 128 -8.97 2.64 -24.93
C HIS A 128 -7.64 3.37 -24.72
N PRO A 129 -7.62 4.71 -24.56
CA PRO A 129 -6.39 5.47 -24.35
C PRO A 129 -5.52 4.97 -23.17
N ARG A 130 -6.17 4.35 -22.18
CA ARG A 130 -5.54 3.83 -20.96
C ARG A 130 -5.23 2.32 -20.98
N HIS A 131 -5.35 1.68 -22.14
CA HIS A 131 -5.09 0.23 -22.29
C HIS A 131 -3.73 -0.21 -21.75
N THR A 132 -2.71 0.65 -21.89
CA THR A 132 -1.35 0.40 -21.39
C THR A 132 -1.31 0.15 -19.88
N LEU A 133 -2.21 0.76 -19.09
CA LEU A 133 -2.28 0.57 -17.62
C LEU A 133 -2.54 -0.88 -17.22
N ASN A 134 -3.17 -1.68 -18.08
CA ASN A 134 -3.43 -3.10 -17.83
C ASN A 134 -2.13 -3.88 -17.56
N HIS A 135 -1.02 -3.44 -18.18
CA HIS A 135 0.31 -3.99 -17.99
C HIS A 135 1.17 -3.10 -17.09
N ASP A 136 1.22 -1.81 -17.41
CA ASP A 136 2.18 -0.87 -16.84
C ASP A 136 1.97 -0.63 -15.35
N PHE A 137 0.74 -0.68 -14.86
CA PHE A 137 0.48 -0.42 -13.45
C PHE A 137 1.20 -1.45 -12.56
N GLY A 138 1.01 -2.75 -12.83
CA GLY A 138 1.70 -3.80 -12.08
C GLY A 138 3.21 -3.70 -12.19
N GLN A 139 3.72 -3.48 -13.40
CA GLN A 139 5.16 -3.37 -13.65
C GLN A 139 5.79 -2.19 -12.91
N LYS A 140 5.22 -0.99 -13.08
CA LYS A 140 5.81 0.27 -12.60
C LYS A 140 5.56 0.50 -11.11
N VAL A 141 4.40 0.10 -10.60
CA VAL A 141 4.00 0.37 -9.21
C VAL A 141 4.37 -0.78 -8.27
N LEU A 142 4.20 -2.03 -8.71
CA LEU A 142 4.38 -3.21 -7.86
C LEU A 142 5.59 -4.07 -8.25
N GLY A 143 6.35 -3.63 -9.26
CA GLY A 143 7.60 -4.27 -9.67
C GLY A 143 7.42 -5.56 -10.47
N SER A 144 6.22 -5.87 -10.98
CA SER A 144 6.00 -6.97 -11.93
C SER A 144 4.64 -6.83 -12.61
N PRO A 145 4.54 -7.01 -13.94
CA PRO A 145 3.24 -7.22 -14.57
C PRO A 145 2.62 -8.55 -14.10
N TYR A 146 1.31 -8.69 -14.30
CA TYR A 146 0.67 -10.00 -14.19
C TYR A 146 1.04 -10.89 -15.38
N LEU A 147 1.49 -12.12 -15.11
CA LEU A 147 1.83 -13.11 -16.14
C LEU A 147 0.81 -14.26 -16.18
N ILE A 148 0.93 -15.20 -15.25
CA ILE A 148 0.07 -16.39 -15.18
C ILE A 148 -0.20 -16.80 -13.73
N HIS A 149 -1.32 -17.48 -13.54
CA HIS A 149 -1.61 -18.22 -12.31
C HIS A 149 -0.88 -19.57 -12.29
N LEU A 150 -0.17 -19.84 -11.21
CA LEU A 150 0.31 -21.19 -10.89
C LEU A 150 -0.80 -21.99 -10.19
N ALA A 151 -0.64 -23.31 -10.16
CA ALA A 151 -1.57 -24.26 -9.59
C ALA A 151 -0.94 -25.11 -8.49
N GLY A 152 -1.80 -25.68 -7.65
CA GLY A 152 -1.40 -26.49 -6.51
C GLY A 152 -1.15 -25.67 -5.25
N LYS A 153 -0.79 -26.38 -4.18
CA LYS A 153 -0.38 -25.76 -2.93
C LYS A 153 0.94 -25.02 -3.12
N THR A 154 1.12 -23.95 -2.35
CA THR A 154 2.33 -23.16 -2.39
C THR A 154 3.22 -23.51 -1.22
N GLN A 155 4.39 -24.07 -1.51
CA GLN A 155 5.46 -24.11 -0.52
C GLN A 155 6.09 -22.72 -0.44
N VAL A 156 6.06 -22.10 0.73
CA VAL A 156 6.70 -20.81 1.01
C VAL A 156 8.03 -21.07 1.69
N LYS A 157 9.06 -20.33 1.29
CA LYS A 157 10.39 -20.30 1.91
C LYS A 157 10.90 -18.87 1.96
N LEU A 158 11.80 -18.60 2.90
CA LEU A 158 12.56 -17.35 2.90
C LEU A 158 13.42 -17.22 1.64
N ALA A 159 13.51 -16.01 1.11
CA ALA A 159 14.57 -15.69 0.15
C ALA A 159 15.94 -15.70 0.86
N PRO A 160 17.06 -15.86 0.15
CA PRO A 160 18.37 -15.84 0.78
C PRO A 160 18.69 -14.48 1.43
N LYS A 161 19.26 -14.46 2.64
CA LYS A 161 19.78 -13.25 3.31
C LYS A 161 18.71 -12.20 3.61
N VAL A 162 17.57 -12.63 4.15
CA VAL A 162 16.45 -11.75 4.54
C VAL A 162 15.93 -12.05 5.95
N GLU A 163 16.57 -12.97 6.67
CA GLU A 163 16.14 -13.49 7.97
C GLU A 163 15.90 -12.36 8.99
N ASP A 164 16.73 -11.33 8.97
CA ASP A 164 16.65 -10.16 9.86
C ASP A 164 15.79 -9.01 9.30
N HIS A 165 15.04 -9.23 8.21
CA HIS A 165 14.26 -8.16 7.60
C HIS A 165 13.06 -7.75 8.49
N PRO A 166 12.85 -6.46 8.81
CA PRO A 166 11.82 -6.03 9.76
C PRO A 166 10.39 -6.50 9.45
N ILE A 167 10.02 -6.59 8.17
CA ILE A 167 8.71 -7.12 7.71
C ILE A 167 8.47 -8.57 8.16
N LEU A 168 9.52 -9.36 8.39
CA LEU A 168 9.42 -10.76 8.80
C LEU A 168 9.39 -10.93 10.33
N THR A 169 9.41 -9.83 11.09
CA THR A 169 9.35 -9.88 12.56
C THR A 169 8.07 -10.60 13.02
N GLY A 170 8.23 -11.68 13.79
CA GLY A 170 7.12 -12.46 14.32
C GLY A 170 6.44 -13.40 13.31
N VAL A 171 6.97 -13.52 12.09
CA VAL A 171 6.45 -14.43 11.06
C VAL A 171 7.13 -15.79 11.18
N ASP A 172 6.38 -16.84 11.54
CA ASP A 172 6.86 -18.21 11.46
C ASP A 172 6.86 -18.68 10.00
N THR A 173 8.04 -18.99 9.49
CA THR A 173 8.25 -19.45 8.11
C THR A 173 8.63 -20.93 8.03
N ALA A 174 8.73 -21.62 9.17
CA ALA A 174 9.12 -23.02 9.21
C ALA A 174 8.01 -23.91 8.64
N GLY A 175 8.32 -24.64 7.56
CA GLY A 175 7.37 -25.58 6.94
C GLY A 175 6.11 -24.92 6.37
N TRP A 176 6.14 -23.61 6.07
CA TRP A 176 4.96 -22.87 5.63
C TRP A 176 4.42 -23.37 4.28
N GLU A 177 3.30 -24.10 4.33
CA GLU A 177 2.49 -24.46 3.17
C GLU A 177 1.24 -23.58 3.12
N SER A 178 1.07 -22.82 2.04
CA SER A 178 -0.12 -21.99 1.82
C SER A 178 -1.11 -22.71 0.89
N SER A 179 -2.40 -22.62 1.22
CA SER A 179 -3.50 -23.06 0.35
C SER A 179 -3.74 -22.12 -0.84
N GLY A 180 -3.14 -20.92 -0.81
CA GLY A 180 -3.20 -19.94 -1.88
C GLY A 180 -2.40 -20.36 -3.12
N THR A 181 -2.84 -19.89 -4.29
CA THR A 181 -2.07 -19.99 -5.54
C THR A 181 -1.22 -18.74 -5.76
N LEU A 182 -0.16 -18.88 -6.55
CA LEU A 182 0.78 -17.81 -6.87
C LEU A 182 0.55 -17.22 -8.26
N TYR A 183 1.15 -16.05 -8.45
CA TYR A 183 1.49 -15.53 -9.76
C TYR A 183 2.95 -15.84 -10.06
N LEU A 184 3.23 -16.19 -11.31
CA LEU A 184 4.59 -16.05 -11.82
C LEU A 184 4.90 -14.56 -11.92
N ILE A 185 6.04 -14.14 -11.40
CA ILE A 185 6.49 -12.74 -11.41
C ILE A 185 7.68 -12.58 -12.37
N ASP A 186 7.73 -11.44 -13.04
CA ASP A 186 8.91 -10.93 -13.74
C ASP A 186 9.35 -9.66 -13.02
N ALA A 187 10.18 -9.88 -11.99
CA ALA A 187 10.56 -8.85 -11.04
C ALA A 187 11.45 -7.80 -11.69
N GLN A 188 11.03 -6.53 -11.61
CA GLN A 188 11.81 -5.40 -12.07
C GLN A 188 13.11 -5.23 -11.26
N PRO A 189 14.14 -4.59 -11.83
CA PRO A 189 15.36 -4.27 -11.09
C PRO A 189 15.07 -3.52 -9.78
N GLY A 190 15.78 -3.87 -8.71
CA GLY A 190 15.60 -3.25 -7.38
C GLY A 190 14.58 -3.94 -6.49
N ILE A 191 13.81 -4.91 -7.01
CA ILE A 191 12.91 -5.72 -6.17
C ILE A 191 13.72 -6.72 -5.34
N ARG A 192 13.57 -6.63 -4.00
CA ARG A 192 14.14 -7.59 -3.05
C ARG A 192 13.06 -8.57 -2.59
N PRO A 193 13.05 -9.82 -3.09
CA PRO A 193 12.12 -10.82 -2.59
C PRO A 193 12.43 -11.14 -1.13
N LEU A 194 11.39 -11.26 -0.29
CA LEU A 194 11.50 -11.71 1.10
C LEU A 194 11.02 -13.16 1.26
N LEU A 195 9.98 -13.53 0.52
CA LEU A 195 9.41 -14.86 0.47
C LEU A 195 9.40 -15.36 -0.96
N LEU A 196 9.77 -16.62 -1.14
CA LEU A 196 9.71 -17.34 -2.41
C LEU A 196 8.65 -18.43 -2.29
N GLY A 197 7.76 -18.46 -3.27
CA GLY A 197 6.74 -19.49 -3.38
C GLY A 197 7.02 -20.38 -4.59
N THR A 198 6.83 -21.70 -4.45
CA THR A 198 6.84 -22.62 -5.58
C THR A 198 5.44 -23.12 -5.87
N GLY A 199 5.05 -23.13 -7.16
CA GLY A 199 3.81 -23.71 -7.64
C GLY A 199 4.01 -24.41 -8.98
N ARG A 200 3.00 -25.12 -9.47
CA ARG A 200 3.06 -25.81 -10.77
C ARG A 200 2.45 -24.94 -11.86
N SER A 201 3.14 -24.81 -13.00
CA SER A 201 2.51 -24.30 -14.21
C SER A 201 1.41 -25.27 -14.66
N LYS A 202 0.28 -24.75 -15.13
CA LYS A 202 -0.75 -25.56 -15.84
C LYS A 202 -0.41 -25.77 -17.32
N ARG A 203 0.57 -25.03 -17.83
CA ARG A 203 1.17 -25.21 -19.17
C ARG A 203 2.39 -26.11 -19.06
#